data_AF-A0A7X7R5P4-F1
#
_entry.id   AF-A0A7X7R5P4-F1
#
_cell.length_a   1.000
_cell.length_b   1.000
_cell.length_c   1.000
_cell.angle_alpha   90.00
_cell.angle_beta   90.00
_cell.angle_gamma   90.00
#
_symmetry.space_group_name_H-M   'P 1'
#
loop_
_entity.id
_entity.type
_entity.pdbx_description
1 polymer ?
#
loop_
_entity_poly.entity_id
_entity_poly.type
_entity_poly.pdbx_seq_one_letter_code
_entity_poly.pdbx_strand_id
1 'polypeptide(L)'
;FDTILSQADVVITGEGRLDQQTLKGKAISGIASRCYKSNVPLIAFVGRLDLESSNFPLGLTNVHEITPRDIELKIGMSHADYYLKKALESWISQQ
;
A
#
# COMPACT_ATOMS: atom_id res chain seq x y z
N PHE A 1 4.50 14.39 -10.32
CA PHE A 1 4.03 13.00 -10.13
C PHE A 1 3.71 12.38 -11.47
N ASP A 2 2.69 12.86 -12.19
CA ASP A 2 2.18 12.19 -13.41
C ASP A 2 3.23 12.02 -14.54
N THR A 3 4.12 12.99 -14.75
CA THR A 3 5.22 12.87 -15.73
C THR A 3 6.21 11.75 -15.39
N ILE A 4 6.46 11.51 -14.09
CA ILE A 4 7.34 10.44 -13.64
C ILE A 4 6.59 9.10 -13.69
N LEU A 5 5.31 9.12 -13.32
CA LEU A 5 4.43 7.95 -13.36
C LEU A 5 4.42 7.28 -14.73
N SER A 6 4.34 8.04 -15.82
CA SER A 6 4.30 7.48 -17.18
C SER A 6 5.55 6.71 -17.60
N GLN A 7 6.64 6.84 -16.84
CA GLN A 7 7.91 6.15 -17.09
C GLN A 7 8.22 5.08 -16.03
N ALA A 8 7.35 4.91 -15.03
CA ALA A 8 7.58 3.99 -13.93
C ALA A 8 7.08 2.59 -14.28
N ASP A 9 7.88 1.57 -13.95
CA ASP A 9 7.46 0.17 -14.04
C ASP A 9 6.48 -0.21 -12.92
N VAL A 10 6.61 0.43 -11.75
CA VAL A 10 5.79 0.19 -10.57
C VAL A 10 5.75 1.42 -9.67
N VAL A 11 4.64 1.63 -8.98
CA VAL A 11 4.52 2.60 -7.89
C VAL A 11 4.39 1.87 -6.56
N ILE A 12 5.19 2.26 -5.58
CA ILE A 12 5.08 1.82 -4.20
C ILE A 12 4.50 2.97 -3.37
N THR A 13 3.50 2.68 -2.54
CA THR A 13 2.90 3.64 -1.61
C THR A 13 2.68 3.02 -0.23
N GLY A 14 2.21 3.80 0.72
CA GLY A 14 1.83 3.32 2.04
C GLY A 14 0.95 4.28 2.82
N GLU A 15 0.25 3.74 3.81
CA GLU A 15 -0.48 4.49 4.81
C GLU A 15 -0.56 3.70 6.13
N GLY A 16 -0.94 4.35 7.23
CA GLY A 16 -1.03 3.67 8.53
C GLY A 16 -2.09 2.57 8.56
N ARG A 17 -3.24 2.78 7.90
CA ARG A 17 -4.36 1.82 7.86
C ARG A 17 -5.14 1.96 6.56
N LEU A 18 -5.30 0.86 5.84
CA LEU A 18 -6.20 0.77 4.70
C LEU A 18 -7.58 0.30 5.16
N ASP A 19 -8.53 1.23 5.21
CA ASP A 19 -9.90 0.98 5.65
C ASP A 19 -10.92 1.65 4.72
N GLN A 20 -12.21 1.52 5.05
CA GLN A 20 -13.31 2.14 4.28
C GLN A 20 -13.21 3.68 4.19
N GLN A 21 -12.47 4.35 5.10
CA GLN A 21 -12.24 5.78 4.99
C GLN A 21 -11.19 6.11 3.94
N THR A 22 -10.25 5.20 3.64
CA THR A 22 -9.29 5.40 2.55
C THR A 22 -10.01 5.62 1.22
N LEU A 23 -11.07 4.86 0.97
CA LEU A 23 -11.90 4.97 -0.23
C LEU A 23 -12.55 6.35 -0.42
N LYS A 24 -12.64 7.16 0.64
CA LYS A 24 -13.25 8.50 0.61
C LYS A 24 -12.29 9.61 0.12
N GLY A 25 -11.28 9.24 -0.67
CA GLY A 25 -10.35 10.20 -1.28
C GLY A 25 -9.09 10.47 -0.45
N LYS A 26 -8.63 9.51 0.36
CA LYS A 26 -7.29 9.58 0.96
C LYS A 26 -6.19 9.35 -0.12
N ALA A 27 -4.94 9.50 0.30
CA ALA A 27 -3.76 9.45 -0.56
C ALA A 27 -3.73 8.23 -1.49
N ILE A 28 -3.97 7.02 -0.97
CA ILE A 28 -3.92 5.79 -1.78
C ILE A 28 -4.95 5.79 -2.90
N SER A 29 -6.21 6.18 -2.65
CA SER A 29 -7.24 6.23 -3.71
C SER A 29 -6.91 7.22 -4.82
N GLY A 30 -6.33 8.38 -4.47
CA GLY A 30 -5.88 9.36 -5.45
C GLY A 30 -4.73 8.84 -6.33
N ILE A 31 -3.78 8.14 -5.72
CA ILE A 31 -2.66 7.51 -6.43
C ILE A 31 -3.16 6.35 -7.30
N ALA A 32 -4.04 5.50 -6.78
CA ALA A 32 -4.61 4.35 -7.49
C ALA A 32 -5.33 4.78 -8.77
N SER A 33 -6.15 5.83 -8.72
CA SER A 33 -6.83 6.37 -9.91
C SER A 33 -5.86 6.83 -10.99
N ARG A 34 -4.74 7.45 -10.60
CA ARG A 34 -3.71 7.91 -11.55
C ARG A 34 -2.93 6.73 -12.13
N CYS A 35 -2.51 5.79 -11.30
CA CYS A 35 -1.80 4.57 -11.72
C CYS A 35 -2.66 3.73 -12.68
N TYR A 36 -3.96 3.58 -12.39
CA TYR A 36 -4.93 2.92 -13.26
C TYR A 36 -4.98 3.57 -14.65
N LYS A 37 -5.07 4.91 -14.71
CA LYS A 37 -5.12 5.65 -15.99
C LYS A 37 -3.82 5.54 -16.80
N SER A 38 -2.68 5.42 -16.12
CA SER A 38 -1.38 5.27 -16.75
C SER A 38 -0.98 3.82 -17.01
N ASN A 39 -1.82 2.85 -16.66
CA ASN A 39 -1.55 1.41 -16.75
C ASN A 39 -0.25 0.99 -16.05
N VAL A 40 0.02 1.61 -14.89
CA VAL A 40 1.17 1.29 -14.03
C VAL A 40 0.67 0.58 -12.77
N PRO A 41 1.25 -0.56 -12.36
CA PRO A 41 0.83 -1.25 -11.16
C PRO A 41 1.14 -0.43 -9.91
N LEU A 42 0.20 -0.43 -8.95
CA LEU A 42 0.36 0.20 -7.64
C LEU A 42 0.39 -0.87 -6.54
N ILE A 43 1.42 -0.81 -5.71
CA ILE A 43 1.63 -1.70 -4.57
C ILE A 43 1.61 -0.86 -3.29
N ALA A 44 0.79 -1.24 -2.32
CA ALA A 44 0.71 -0.56 -1.03
C ALA A 44 1.29 -1.40 0.10
N PHE A 45 2.14 -0.80 0.92
CA PHE A 45 2.59 -1.35 2.20
C PHE A 45 1.92 -0.56 3.32
N VAL A 46 1.00 -1.20 4.04
CA VAL A 46 0.12 -0.53 5.00
C VAL A 46 0.32 -1.06 6.40
N GLY A 47 0.18 -0.20 7.41
CA GLY A 47 0.32 -0.62 8.81
C GLY A 47 -0.70 -1.69 9.21
N ARG A 48 -1.96 -1.53 8.79
CA ARG A 48 -3.08 -2.46 8.97
C ARG A 48 -3.94 -2.52 7.71
N LEU A 49 -4.45 -3.70 7.37
CA LEU A 49 -5.39 -3.92 6.26
C LEU A 49 -6.77 -4.31 6.80
N ASP A 50 -7.71 -3.36 6.86
CA ASP A 50 -9.09 -3.63 7.29
C ASP A 50 -10.09 -3.40 6.15
N LEU A 51 -9.65 -3.76 4.95
CA LEU A 51 -10.42 -3.68 3.73
C LEU A 51 -10.32 -5.02 3.01
N GLU A 52 -11.47 -5.57 2.62
CA GLU A 52 -11.53 -6.75 1.76
C GLU A 52 -11.00 -6.41 0.36
N SER A 53 -10.30 -7.34 -0.27
CA SER A 53 -9.71 -7.15 -1.62
C SER A 53 -10.73 -6.74 -2.68
N SER A 54 -11.98 -7.21 -2.55
CA SER A 54 -13.11 -6.84 -3.43
C SER A 54 -13.47 -5.35 -3.38
N ASN A 55 -13.03 -4.63 -2.34
CA ASN A 55 -13.27 -3.21 -2.15
C ASN A 55 -12.05 -2.34 -2.47
N PHE A 56 -10.95 -2.92 -2.98
CA PHE A 56 -9.77 -2.14 -3.32
C PHE A 56 -10.06 -1.15 -4.45
N PRO A 57 -9.52 0.08 -4.38
CA PRO A 57 -9.69 1.04 -5.46
C PRO A 57 -9.05 0.50 -6.75
N LEU A 58 -9.70 0.78 -7.88
CA LEU A 58 -9.16 0.45 -9.20
C LEU A 58 -7.73 1.01 -9.36
N GLY A 59 -6.81 0.16 -9.78
CA GLY A 59 -5.39 0.47 -9.90
C GLY A 59 -4.53 -0.01 -8.73
N LEU A 60 -5.11 -0.28 -7.55
CA LEU A 60 -4.37 -0.91 -6.46
C LEU A 60 -4.22 -2.41 -6.72
N THR A 61 -3.04 -2.80 -7.19
CA THR A 61 -2.74 -4.13 -7.71
C THR A 61 -2.39 -5.12 -6.61
N ASN A 62 -1.67 -4.67 -5.58
CA ASN A 62 -1.27 -5.52 -4.46
C ASN A 62 -1.16 -4.72 -3.16
N VAL A 63 -1.42 -5.38 -2.02
CA VAL A 63 -1.38 -4.77 -0.69
C VAL A 63 -0.69 -5.70 0.30
N HIS A 64 0.24 -5.16 1.06
CA HIS A 64 0.96 -5.86 2.11
C HIS A 64 0.71 -5.17 3.46
N GLU A 65 0.08 -5.89 4.40
CA GLU A 65 0.05 -5.47 5.80
C GLU A 65 1.42 -5.73 6.43
N ILE A 66 2.06 -4.68 6.96
CA ILE A 66 3.43 -4.79 7.48
C ILE A 66 3.46 -5.24 8.95
N THR A 67 2.43 -4.91 9.73
CA THR A 67 2.42 -5.16 11.18
C THR A 67 1.73 -6.48 11.49
N PRO A 68 2.38 -7.44 12.19
CA PRO A 68 1.71 -8.65 12.66
C PRO A 68 0.48 -8.34 13.53
N ARG A 69 -0.59 -9.12 13.39
CA ARG A 69 -1.88 -8.85 14.07
C ARG A 69 -1.87 -9.15 15.56
N ASP A 70 -0.96 -10.01 16.01
CA ASP A 70 -0.73 -10.39 17.40
C ASP A 70 0.10 -9.37 18.20
N ILE A 71 0.62 -8.33 17.54
CA ILE A 71 1.40 -7.26 18.16
C ILE A 71 0.49 -6.07 18.54
N GLU A 72 0.70 -5.54 19.75
CA GLU A 72 0.03 -4.33 20.24
C GLU A 72 0.33 -3.15 19.31
N LEU A 73 -0.70 -2.33 19.02
CA LEU A 73 -0.59 -1.21 18.08
C LEU A 73 0.60 -0.28 18.39
N LYS A 74 0.83 0.04 19.68
CA LYS A 74 1.93 0.92 20.08
C LYS A 74 3.30 0.34 19.72
N ILE A 75 3.48 -0.96 19.91
CA ILE A 75 4.71 -1.69 19.55
C ILE A 75 4.84 -1.71 18.02
N GLY A 76 3.76 -2.05 17.31
CA GLY A 76 3.71 -2.03 15.85
C GLY A 76 4.15 -0.69 15.25
N MET A 77 3.63 0.41 15.81
CA MET A 77 4.00 1.77 15.40
C MET A 77 5.46 2.10 15.72
N SER A 78 5.98 1.67 16.88
CA SER A 78 7.39 1.93 17.28
C SER A 78 8.42 1.17 16.45
N HIS A 79 8.01 0.08 15.78
CA HIS A 79 8.85 -0.77 14.93
C HIS A 79 8.40 -0.76 13.46
N ALA A 80 7.66 0.27 13.04
CA ALA A 80 7.07 0.33 11.70
C ALA A 80 8.14 0.30 10.59
N ASP A 81 9.32 0.87 10.84
CA ASP A 81 10.48 0.85 9.95
C ASP A 81 11.01 -0.57 9.72
N TYR A 82 11.18 -1.34 10.81
CA TYR A 82 11.59 -2.75 10.76
C TYR A 82 10.58 -3.59 9.99
N TYR A 83 9.29 -3.43 10.29
CA TYR A 83 8.23 -4.17 9.64
C TYR A 83 8.09 -3.83 8.16
N LEU A 84 8.19 -2.54 7.81
CA LEU A 84 8.18 -2.10 6.41
C LEU A 84 9.35 -2.70 5.63
N LYS A 85 10.56 -2.63 6.19
CA LYS A 85 11.76 -3.22 5.58
C LYS A 85 11.57 -4.72 5.33
N LYS A 86 11.13 -5.46 6.34
CA LYS A 86 10.90 -6.91 6.24
C LYS A 86 9.84 -7.26 5.18
N ALA A 87 8.75 -6.50 5.13
CA ALA A 87 7.69 -6.71 4.14
C ALA A 87 8.18 -6.44 2.71
N LEU A 88 8.98 -5.39 2.51
CA LEU A 88 9.60 -5.07 1.23
C LEU A 88 10.58 -6.15 0.78
N GLU A 89 11.48 -6.60 1.67
CA GLU A 89 12.43 -7.68 1.38
C GLU A 89 11.70 -8.97 0.97
N SER A 90 10.61 -9.31 1.68
CA SER A 90 9.78 -10.46 1.33
C SER A 90 9.12 -10.30 -0.04
N TRP A 91 8.56 -9.12 -0.35
CA TRP A 91 7.90 -8.87 -1.62
C TRP A 91 8.88 -8.95 -2.80
N ILE A 92 10.05 -8.31 -2.68
CA ILE A 92 11.11 -8.33 -3.71
C ILE A 92 11.55 -9.77 -3.99
N SER A 93 11.67 -10.61 -2.96
CA SER A 93 12.09 -12.02 -3.12
C SER A 93 11.08 -12.91 -3.87
N GLN A 94 9.85 -12.41 -4.09
CA GLN A 94 8.75 -13.14 -4.73
C GLN A 94 8.43 -12.64 -6.15
N GLN A 95 9.19 -11.66 -6.66
CA GLN A 95 9.08 -11.16 -8.03
C GLN A 95 10.00 -11.95 -8.97
#